data_AF-A0A8C8TL61-F1
#
_entry.id   AF-A0A8C8TL61-F1
#
_cell.length_a   1.000
_cell.length_b   1.000
_cell.length_c   1.000
_cell.angle_alpha   90.00
_cell.angle_beta   90.00
_cell.angle_gamma   90.00
#
_symmetry.space_group_name_H-M   'P 1'
#
loop_
_entity.id
_entity.type
_entity.pdbx_description
1 polymer ?
#
loop_
_entity_poly.entity_id
_entity_poly.type
_entity_poly.pdbx_seq_one_letter_code
_entity_poly.pdbx_strand_id
1 'polypeptide(L)'
;AGDSILLAAVSLLSACQQMYFTLNVGRARLKYKIAPPAVTGSLDFERIFRAQQNSLEFYSVFLVTLWMAGWYFNQGSLVSG
;
A
#
# COMPACT_ATOMS: atom_id res chain seq x y z
N ALA A 1 12.87 0.86 -22.21
CA ALA A 1 11.90 -0.10 -21.61
C ALA A 1 12.37 -0.62 -20.24
N GLY A 2 13.68 -0.70 -19.98
CA GLY A 2 14.23 -1.15 -18.69
C GLY A 2 14.09 -0.14 -17.53
N ASP A 3 13.94 1.15 -17.85
CA ASP A 3 14.13 2.24 -16.88
C ASP A 3 13.02 2.34 -15.81
N SER A 4 11.86 1.74 -16.07
CA SER A 4 10.72 1.74 -15.12
C SER A 4 10.41 0.37 -14.54
N ILE A 5 11.21 -0.68 -14.83
CA ILE A 5 10.93 -2.04 -14.32
C ILE A 5 10.97 -2.08 -12.80
N LEU A 6 11.95 -1.41 -12.18
CA LEU A 6 12.07 -1.33 -10.72
C LEU A 6 10.87 -0.59 -10.11
N LEU A 7 10.47 0.53 -10.70
CA LEU A 7 9.30 1.30 -10.24
C LEU A 7 8.00 0.50 -10.36
N ALA A 8 7.82 -0.24 -11.45
CA ALA A 8 6.69 -1.12 -11.67
C ALA A 8 6.67 -2.29 -10.67
N ALA A 9 7.82 -2.92 -10.41
CA ALA A 9 7.96 -4.00 -9.44
C ALA A 9 7.62 -3.53 -8.01
N VAL A 10 8.15 -2.37 -7.60
CA VAL A 10 7.84 -1.77 -6.27
C VAL A 10 6.36 -1.39 -6.19
N SER A 11 5.78 -0.83 -7.25
CA SER A 11 4.35 -0.51 -7.31
C SER A 11 3.49 -1.76 -7.13
N LEU A 12 3.80 -2.85 -7.83
CA LEU A 12 3.07 -4.11 -7.72
C LEU A 12 3.21 -4.73 -6.32
N LEU A 13 4.43 -4.74 -5.77
CA LEU A 13 4.68 -5.24 -4.42
C LEU A 13 3.91 -4.44 -3.36
N SER A 14 3.87 -3.11 -3.51
CA SER A 14 3.10 -2.25 -2.61
C SER A 14 1.59 -2.49 -2.72
N ALA A 15 1.06 -2.78 -3.91
CA ALA A 15 -0.34 -3.15 -4.11
C ALA A 15 -0.67 -4.48 -3.44
N CYS A 16 0.21 -5.47 -3.55
CA CYS A 16 0.11 -6.75 -2.83
C CYS A 16 0.09 -6.54 -1.30
N GLN A 17 0.91 -5.62 -0.78
CA GLN A 17 0.91 -5.26 0.64
C GLN A 17 -0.44 -4.64 1.08
N GLN A 18 -1.02 -3.73 0.28
CA GLN A 18 -2.35 -3.18 0.57
C GLN A 18 -3.45 -4.25 0.55
N MET A 19 -3.36 -5.20 -0.38
CA MET A 19 -4.27 -6.35 -0.41
C MET A 19 -4.12 -7.23 0.85
N TYR A 20 -2.88 -7.48 1.28
CA TYR A 20 -2.61 -8.19 2.53
C TYR A 20 -3.22 -7.50 3.75
N PHE A 21 -3.10 -6.17 3.88
CA PHE A 21 -3.75 -5.43 4.96
C PHE A 21 -5.28 -5.52 4.90
N THR A 22 -5.85 -5.44 3.71
CA THR A 22 -7.30 -5.59 3.50
C THR A 22 -7.79 -6.98 3.91
N LEU A 23 -7.03 -8.04 3.57
CA LEU A 23 -7.33 -9.40 4.00
C LEU A 23 -7.23 -9.56 5.53
N ASN A 24 -6.27 -8.91 6.18
CA ASN A 24 -6.17 -8.92 7.65
C ASN A 24 -7.36 -8.22 8.32
N VAL A 25 -7.84 -7.11 7.77
CA VAL A 25 -9.10 -6.49 8.22
C VAL A 25 -10.26 -7.46 8.05
N GLY A 26 -10.38 -8.13 6.91
CA GLY A 26 -11.42 -9.14 6.67
C GLY A 26 -11.37 -10.29 7.68
N ARG A 27 -10.17 -10.83 7.96
CA ARG A 27 -9.96 -11.85 9.00
C ARG A 27 -10.31 -11.33 10.39
N ALA A 28 -9.96 -10.09 10.71
CA ALA A 28 -10.31 -9.47 11.98
C ALA A 28 -11.83 -9.29 12.12
N ARG A 29 -12.54 -8.93 11.05
CA ARG A 29 -14.02 -8.87 11.04
C ARG A 29 -14.64 -10.22 11.41
N LEU A 30 -14.13 -11.31 10.83
CA LEU A 30 -14.59 -12.66 11.16
C LEU A 30 -14.26 -13.03 12.62
N LYS A 31 -13.02 -12.77 13.07
CA LYS A 31 -12.55 -13.09 14.43
C LYS A 31 -13.34 -12.35 15.51
N TYR A 32 -13.57 -11.05 15.32
CA TYR A 32 -14.25 -10.19 16.30
C TYR A 32 -15.76 -10.04 16.01
N LYS A 33 -16.29 -10.78 15.04
CA LYS A 33 -17.71 -10.79 14.63
C LYS A 33 -18.26 -9.39 14.31
N ILE A 34 -17.45 -8.56 13.67
CA ILE A 34 -17.84 -7.21 13.25
C ILE A 34 -18.43 -7.26 11.84
N ALA A 35 -19.75 -7.36 11.76
CA ALA A 35 -20.48 -7.35 10.50
C ALA A 35 -20.39 -5.96 9.83
N PRO A 36 -20.12 -5.88 8.50
CA PRO A 36 -20.30 -4.64 7.76
C PRO A 36 -21.74 -4.10 7.92
N PRO A 37 -21.96 -2.76 7.92
CA PRO A 37 -21.00 -1.68 7.71
C PRO A 37 -20.26 -1.22 8.98
N ALA A 38 -20.42 -1.92 10.11
CA ALA A 38 -19.80 -1.49 11.37
C ALA A 38 -18.27 -1.44 11.26
N VAL A 39 -17.68 -0.38 11.81
CA VAL A 39 -16.22 -0.13 11.84
C VAL A 39 -15.69 0.05 13.26
N THR A 40 -16.55 -0.15 14.26
CA THR A 40 -16.25 -0.06 15.69
C THR A 40 -16.65 -1.36 16.39
N GLY A 41 -16.04 -1.65 17.54
CA GLY A 41 -16.32 -2.85 18.32
C GLY A 41 -15.17 -3.22 19.24
N SER A 42 -14.43 -4.29 18.91
CA SER A 42 -13.23 -4.66 19.67
C SER A 42 -12.09 -3.67 19.43
N LEU A 43 -11.40 -3.25 20.49
CA LEU A 43 -10.24 -2.36 20.39
C LEU A 43 -9.15 -2.92 19.45
N ASP A 44 -8.97 -4.23 19.43
CA ASP A 44 -8.00 -4.87 18.53
C ASP A 44 -8.45 -4.85 17.07
N PHE A 45 -9.76 -4.96 16.81
CA PHE A 45 -10.31 -4.77 15.47
C PHE A 45 -10.08 -3.33 15.01
N GLU A 46 -10.40 -2.35 15.85
CA GLU A 46 -10.26 -0.93 15.53
C GLU A 46 -8.82 -0.56 15.22
N ARG A 47 -7.85 -1.11 15.97
CA ARG A 47 -6.41 -0.93 15.68
C ARG A 47 -6.02 -1.46 14.31
N ILE A 48 -6.42 -2.68 13.97
CA ILE A 48 -6.13 -3.29 12.66
C ILE A 48 -6.79 -2.49 11.53
N PHE A 49 -8.04 -2.08 11.73
CA PHE A 49 -8.81 -1.29 10.78
C PHE A 49 -8.20 0.11 10.56
N ARG A 50 -7.76 0.78 11.64
CA ARG A 50 -7.08 2.08 11.59
C ARG A 50 -5.71 1.99 10.92
N ALA A 51 -4.94 0.93 11.17
CA ALA A 51 -3.66 0.71 10.51
C ALA A 51 -3.81 0.56 8.99
N GLN A 52 -4.84 -0.18 8.55
CA GLN A 52 -5.15 -0.34 7.13
C GLN A 52 -5.63 0.97 6.48
N GLN A 53 -6.48 1.75 7.17
CA GLN A 53 -6.91 3.07 6.67
C GLN A 53 -5.76 4.06 6.56
N ASN A 54 -4.92 4.19 7.59
CA ASN A 54 -3.73 5.05 7.53
C ASN A 54 -2.84 4.67 6.33
N SER A 55 -2.60 3.38 6.13
CA SER A 55 -1.83 2.89 4.98
C SER A 55 -2.49 3.29 3.64
N LEU A 56 -3.82 3.24 3.54
CA LEU A 56 -4.55 3.67 2.34
C LEU A 56 -4.49 5.18 2.09
N GLU A 57 -4.63 6.00 3.14
CA GLU A 57 -4.60 7.47 3.05
C GLU A 57 -3.28 7.97 2.46
N PHE A 58 -2.17 7.33 2.82
CA PHE A 58 -0.84 7.69 2.30
C PHE A 58 -0.46 6.98 0.99
N TYR A 59 -1.21 5.95 0.57
CA TYR A 59 -0.83 5.13 -0.58
C TYR A 59 -0.78 5.92 -1.89
N SER A 60 -1.76 6.80 -2.12
CA SER A 60 -1.77 7.65 -3.31
C SER A 60 -0.58 8.61 -3.35
N VAL A 61 -0.24 9.22 -2.20
CA VAL A 61 0.93 10.11 -2.07
C VAL A 61 2.22 9.33 -2.32
N PHE A 62 2.33 8.12 -1.77
CA PHE A 62 3.46 7.22 -2.01
C PHE A 62 3.63 6.90 -3.50
N LEU A 63 2.57 6.52 -4.21
CA LEU A 63 2.68 6.20 -5.63
C LEU A 63 3.08 7.42 -6.46
N VAL A 64 2.46 8.60 -6.23
CA VAL A 64 2.82 9.81 -6.97
C VAL A 64 4.29 10.17 -6.71
N THR A 65 4.73 10.17 -5.46
CA THR A 65 6.13 10.50 -5.12
C THR A 65 7.13 9.48 -5.66
N LEU A 66 6.81 8.18 -5.59
CA LEU A 66 7.64 7.09 -6.14
C LEU A 66 7.86 7.26 -7.65
N TRP A 67 6.79 7.48 -8.41
CA TRP A 67 6.87 7.61 -9.87
C TRP A 67 7.52 8.92 -10.29
N MET A 68 7.18 10.04 -9.64
CA MET A 68 7.81 11.34 -9.95
C MET A 68 9.30 11.32 -9.60
N ALA A 69 9.70 10.78 -8.45
CA ALA A 69 11.12 10.64 -8.11
C ALA A 69 11.84 9.68 -9.07
N GLY A 70 11.20 8.56 -9.41
CA GLY A 70 11.75 7.56 -10.33
C GLY A 70 12.01 8.10 -11.73
N TRP A 71 11.13 8.94 -12.27
CA TRP A 71 11.30 9.52 -13.60
C TRP A 71 12.18 10.75 -13.64
N TYR A 72 12.07 11.65 -12.66
CA TYR A 72 12.71 12.98 -12.73
C TYR A 72 14.00 13.09 -11.92
N PHE A 73 14.17 12.30 -10.85
CA PHE A 73 15.38 12.36 -10.00
C PHE A 73 16.39 11.24 -10.32
N ASN A 74 15.96 10.12 -10.91
CA ASN A 74 16.85 9.04 -11.30
C ASN A 74 16.88 8.83 -12.82
N GLN A 75 17.44 9.81 -13.54
CA GLN A 75 17.83 9.70 -14.93
C GLN A 75 19.37 9.84 -15.05
N GLY A 76 20.12 9.08 -14.26
CA GLY A 76 21.58 9.19 -14.16
C GLY A 76 22.31 7.84 -14.10
N SER A 77 22.96 7.47 -15.21
CA SER A 77 23.80 6.29 -15.50
C SER A 77 23.01 5.01 -15.81
N LEU A 78 23.10 4.39 -17.00
CA LEU A 78 24.28 4.16 -17.85
C LEU A 78 23.93 4.28 -19.36
N VAL A 79 24.08 5.47 -19.92
CA VAL A 79 24.62 5.63 -21.28
C VAL A 79 25.87 6.50 -21.12
N SER A 80 26.98 5.86 -20.79
CA SER A 80 28.32 6.31 -21.14
C SER A 80 29.31 5.20 -20.75
N GLY A 81 29.71 4.39 -21.73
CA GLY A 81 30.68 3.30 -21.58
C GLY A 81 30.26 2.04 -22.32
#